data_AF-A0AA35WYJ2-F1
#
_entry.id   AF-A0AA35WYJ2-F1
#
_cell.length_a   1.000
_cell.length_b   1.000
_cell.length_c   1.000
_cell.angle_alpha   90.00
_cell.angle_beta   90.00
_cell.angle_gamma   90.00
#
_symmetry.space_group_name_H-M   'P 1'
#
loop_
_entity.id
_entity.type
_entity.pdbx_description
1 polymer ?
#
loop_
_entity_poly.entity_id
_entity_poly.type
_entity_poly.pdbx_seq_one_letter_code
_entity_poly.pdbx_strand_id
1 'polypeptide(L)'
;MYFKQVDGLPGIQIWGKLYHVNDSEPSERHNWHIHRDRPGEDYRVGICGPSFAGPHYDPTNQPAGAANYSQRCTPKTPEGCEIGDLTGKLGAVNVAAIPAPYATDSFFFTDSRLNLTGFQGVVNRSVVVHIAEGGSNRLSCAPLVEAENLTLTAYPIGGQPLAIISQYSRYQNTIISLGSLPSLNVPDDLGSDNPDLTVVAAAIGPNEACLLDEDATAADSTYSPYTPRSGVSTPDGYDLGDLSGAYKDYITSNGYLSVSDLPVFGAETTVSGRTLRYTYGNRRTCVPLLPPTSGANVTTVRASFSGRDVAGNVFFVQDRYDNVETGSTFILVDIYYLDANRQRTSRHNWHVHSLPAVPEQECTGVIGGHYNPFSVSLGTMAADAMNPAVNSNYSKDCTGNYQLRCESGDMTGKHGQLEIATFSDKNRPTFSYVDNNLELGGAYSIAGRSLGLHLPSSEGGALFDCATITPFYTSDDLITVYTPESEYTTRTEFVKKVSGDNIPPNDVLIVGQRVSNGCVMTVMRTLGETQGIANGYANILDNRADTQFTQCDPDVESGGHLPFLAPLLLLIPLLSTLL
;
A
#
# COMPACT_ATOMS: atom_id res chain seq x y z
N MET A 1 -3.89 -13.18 13.45
CA MET A 1 -3.10 -14.40 13.67
C MET A 1 -2.69 -14.95 12.31
N TYR A 2 -1.53 -15.58 12.20
CA TYR A 2 -1.04 -16.19 10.97
C TYR A 2 -0.91 -17.70 11.15
N PHE A 3 -1.25 -18.44 10.10
CA PHE A 3 -1.18 -19.89 10.04
C PHE A 3 -0.38 -20.26 8.79
N LYS A 4 0.66 -21.09 8.94
CA LYS A 4 1.51 -21.53 7.83
C LYS A 4 1.64 -23.04 7.83
N GLN A 5 1.42 -23.61 6.66
CA GLN A 5 1.74 -24.99 6.34
C GLN A 5 2.78 -25.00 5.24
N VAL A 6 3.78 -25.87 5.36
CA VAL A 6 4.69 -26.16 4.24
C VAL A 6 4.10 -27.34 3.50
N ASP A 7 3.92 -27.20 2.19
CA ASP A 7 3.35 -28.27 1.36
C ASP A 7 4.13 -29.57 1.52
N GLY A 8 3.38 -30.67 1.67
CA GLY A 8 3.94 -32.00 1.87
C GLY A 8 4.49 -32.28 3.28
N LEU A 9 4.50 -31.29 4.20
CA LEU A 9 4.89 -31.50 5.59
C LEU A 9 3.67 -31.54 6.52
N PRO A 10 3.64 -32.47 7.49
CA PRO A 10 2.58 -32.54 8.47
C PRO A 10 2.69 -31.39 9.47
N GLY A 11 1.53 -30.88 9.88
CA GLY A 11 1.41 -29.84 10.88
C GLY A 11 1.63 -28.42 10.35
N ILE A 12 1.30 -27.46 11.20
CA ILE A 12 1.32 -26.04 10.88
C ILE A 12 2.00 -25.23 11.97
N GLN A 13 2.49 -24.06 11.58
CA GLN A 13 2.97 -23.04 12.50
C GLN A 13 1.88 -21.98 12.67
N ILE A 14 1.64 -21.55 13.91
CA ILE A 14 0.66 -20.52 14.23
C ILE A 14 1.37 -19.43 15.03
N TRP A 15 1.26 -18.18 14.62
CA TRP A 15 1.84 -17.07 15.36
C TRP A 15 0.99 -15.82 15.29
N GLY A 16 1.20 -14.92 16.24
CA GLY A 16 0.54 -13.64 16.22
C GLY A 16 0.60 -12.93 17.55
N LYS A 17 -0.22 -11.88 17.64
CA LYS A 17 -0.46 -11.08 18.83
C LYS A 17 -1.93 -10.72 18.84
N LEU A 18 -2.52 -10.71 20.04
CA LEU A 18 -3.87 -10.22 20.27
C LEU A 18 -3.82 -9.02 21.21
N TYR A 19 -4.71 -8.07 20.97
CA TYR A 19 -4.91 -6.93 21.84
C TYR A 19 -6.37 -6.50 21.81
N HIS A 20 -6.83 -5.90 22.90
CA HIS A 20 -8.15 -5.29 22.97
C HIS A 20 -8.18 -4.03 22.10
N VAL A 21 -9.16 -3.93 21.22
CA VAL A 21 -9.39 -2.73 20.37
C VAL A 21 -10.25 -1.66 21.08
N ASN A 22 -10.53 -1.87 22.36
CA ASN A 22 -11.24 -0.95 23.24
C ASN A 22 -10.36 -0.65 24.47
N ASP A 23 -10.87 0.14 25.41
CA ASP A 23 -10.14 0.56 26.61
C ASP A 23 -10.09 -0.54 27.70
N SER A 24 -10.16 -1.83 27.32
CA SER A 24 -10.10 -2.96 28.27
C SER A 24 -8.67 -3.22 28.74
N GLU A 25 -8.56 -3.57 30.03
CA GLU A 25 -7.32 -4.05 30.63
C GLU A 25 -6.82 -5.36 29.98
N PRO A 26 -5.51 -5.67 30.09
CA PRO A 26 -4.98 -6.95 29.64
C PRO A 26 -5.71 -8.10 30.31
N SER A 27 -5.92 -9.19 29.57
CA SER A 27 -6.62 -10.37 30.07
C SER A 27 -5.96 -11.66 29.61
N GLU A 28 -6.02 -12.67 30.46
CA GLU A 28 -5.26 -13.90 30.29
C GLU A 28 -6.17 -15.12 30.11
N ARG A 29 -5.54 -16.23 29.69
CA ARG A 29 -6.16 -17.57 29.68
C ARG A 29 -7.43 -17.62 28.84
N HIS A 30 -7.42 -16.97 27.68
CA HIS A 30 -8.50 -17.06 26.71
C HIS A 30 -8.45 -18.40 25.99
N ASN A 31 -9.53 -19.17 26.09
CA ASN A 31 -9.71 -20.31 25.20
C ASN A 31 -9.87 -19.80 23.76
N TRP A 32 -9.38 -20.55 22.81
CA TRP A 32 -9.42 -20.25 21.40
C TRP A 32 -9.48 -21.54 20.59
N HIS A 33 -10.30 -21.52 19.55
CA HIS A 33 -10.62 -22.71 18.75
C HIS A 33 -10.87 -22.34 17.29
N ILE A 34 -10.70 -23.32 16.40
CA ILE A 34 -11.28 -23.25 15.06
C ILE A 34 -12.71 -23.74 15.13
N HIS A 35 -13.64 -22.93 14.65
CA HIS A 35 -15.04 -23.26 14.55
C HIS A 35 -15.43 -23.61 13.12
N ARG A 36 -16.51 -24.37 12.96
CA ARG A 36 -16.88 -24.97 11.67
C ARG A 36 -17.24 -23.92 10.62
N ASP A 37 -17.99 -22.90 11.00
CA ASP A 37 -18.64 -21.98 10.07
C ASP A 37 -17.84 -20.67 9.97
N ARG A 38 -17.86 -20.08 8.77
CA ARG A 38 -17.28 -18.77 8.49
C ARG A 38 -18.26 -17.67 8.91
N PRO A 39 -17.86 -16.69 9.73
CA PRO A 39 -18.72 -15.57 10.07
C PRO A 39 -18.98 -14.68 8.84
N GLY A 40 -20.12 -13.98 8.83
CA GLY A 40 -20.38 -12.88 7.91
C GLY A 40 -19.58 -11.62 8.29
N GLU A 41 -19.73 -10.50 7.58
CA GLU A 41 -18.96 -9.26 7.84
C GLU A 41 -19.21 -8.63 9.23
N ASP A 42 -20.20 -9.12 9.98
CA ASP A 42 -20.60 -8.66 11.30
C ASP A 42 -19.66 -9.10 12.44
N TYR A 43 -18.71 -10.00 12.18
CA TYR A 43 -17.63 -10.28 13.15
C TYR A 43 -16.83 -9.01 13.50
N ARG A 44 -16.74 -8.04 12.57
CA ARG A 44 -16.03 -6.77 12.77
C ARG A 44 -16.68 -5.87 13.82
N VAL A 45 -17.97 -6.06 14.10
CA VAL A 45 -18.70 -5.41 15.19
C VAL A 45 -18.92 -6.34 16.40
N GLY A 46 -18.13 -7.43 16.49
CA GLY A 46 -18.11 -8.33 17.64
C GLY A 46 -19.19 -9.42 17.64
N ILE A 47 -19.90 -9.63 16.52
CA ILE A 47 -20.97 -10.63 16.45
C ILE A 47 -20.37 -12.00 16.13
N CYS A 48 -20.15 -12.79 17.18
CA CYS A 48 -19.43 -14.06 17.11
C CYS A 48 -20.18 -15.27 17.68
N GLY A 49 -21.48 -15.11 17.97
CA GLY A 49 -22.30 -16.11 18.63
C GLY A 49 -22.39 -17.46 17.91
N PRO A 50 -22.97 -18.50 18.56
CA PRO A 50 -23.11 -19.84 17.99
C PRO A 50 -23.76 -19.88 16.61
N SER A 51 -24.68 -18.96 16.32
CA SER A 51 -25.35 -18.86 15.01
C SER A 51 -24.46 -18.35 13.87
N PHE A 52 -23.28 -17.82 14.18
CA PHE A 52 -22.37 -17.19 13.19
C PHE A 52 -21.15 -18.05 12.89
N ALA A 53 -20.47 -18.53 13.93
CA ALA A 53 -19.29 -19.39 13.76
C ALA A 53 -19.58 -20.90 13.94
N GLY A 54 -20.75 -21.29 14.46
CA GLY A 54 -21.08 -22.71 14.66
C GLY A 54 -20.30 -23.37 15.80
N PRO A 55 -20.33 -24.71 15.91
CA PRO A 55 -19.57 -25.46 16.92
C PRO A 55 -18.07 -25.51 16.59
N HIS A 56 -17.26 -26.11 17.47
CA HIS A 56 -15.86 -26.40 17.17
C HIS A 56 -15.76 -27.27 15.91
N TYR A 57 -14.71 -27.03 15.13
CA TYR A 57 -14.44 -27.83 13.95
C TYR A 57 -13.89 -29.19 14.34
N ASP A 58 -14.63 -30.26 14.07
CA ASP A 58 -14.16 -31.60 14.35
C ASP A 58 -14.61 -32.63 13.29
N PRO A 59 -13.82 -32.83 12.23
CA PRO A 59 -14.10 -33.86 11.24
C PRO A 59 -13.81 -35.28 11.76
N THR A 60 -13.25 -35.42 12.97
CA THR A 60 -12.89 -36.73 13.55
C THR A 60 -13.89 -37.22 14.60
N ASN A 61 -14.92 -36.43 14.93
CA ASN A 61 -15.99 -36.74 15.87
C ASN A 61 -15.47 -37.22 17.25
N GLN A 62 -14.48 -36.54 17.79
CA GLN A 62 -14.11 -36.67 19.20
C GLN A 62 -15.31 -36.39 20.10
N PRO A 63 -15.47 -37.15 21.18
CA PRO A 63 -16.60 -36.98 22.09
C PRO A 63 -16.32 -35.81 23.05
N ALA A 64 -16.42 -34.56 22.56
CA ALA A 64 -16.15 -33.35 23.33
C ALA A 64 -17.02 -33.20 24.60
N GLY A 65 -18.22 -33.78 24.57
CA GLY A 65 -19.12 -33.85 25.73
C GLY A 65 -18.82 -34.97 26.73
N ALA A 66 -17.79 -35.79 26.51
CA ALA A 66 -17.42 -36.85 27.44
C ALA A 66 -16.81 -36.27 28.73
N ALA A 67 -17.17 -36.84 29.88
CA ALA A 67 -16.67 -36.38 31.19
C ALA A 67 -15.14 -36.41 31.31
N ASN A 68 -14.45 -37.23 30.49
CA ASN A 68 -13.00 -37.33 30.46
C ASN A 68 -12.35 -36.58 29.29
N TYR A 69 -13.08 -35.72 28.56
CA TYR A 69 -12.52 -35.02 27.40
C TYR A 69 -11.28 -34.20 27.77
N SER A 70 -11.31 -33.41 28.85
CA SER A 70 -10.16 -32.62 29.32
C SER A 70 -8.96 -33.46 29.79
N GLN A 71 -9.14 -34.74 30.07
CA GLN A 71 -8.05 -35.68 30.40
C GLN A 71 -7.45 -36.30 29.14
N ARG A 72 -8.23 -36.36 28.06
CA ARG A 72 -7.85 -36.93 26.77
C ARG A 72 -7.29 -35.90 25.82
N CYS A 73 -7.84 -34.70 25.83
CA CYS A 73 -7.39 -33.57 25.04
C CYS A 73 -6.40 -32.74 25.87
N THR A 74 -5.11 -32.97 25.63
CA THR A 74 -4.02 -32.25 26.30
C THR A 74 -2.88 -31.99 25.31
N PRO A 75 -1.92 -31.10 25.62
CA PRO A 75 -0.76 -30.88 24.76
C PRO A 75 0.10 -32.14 24.55
N LYS A 76 -0.01 -33.14 25.42
CA LYS A 76 0.68 -34.42 25.32
C LYS A 76 -0.09 -35.48 24.53
N THR A 77 -1.40 -35.30 24.38
CA THR A 77 -2.33 -36.24 23.74
C THR A 77 -3.24 -35.50 22.74
N PRO A 78 -2.66 -34.78 21.76
CA PRO A 78 -3.44 -33.99 20.81
C PRO A 78 -4.39 -34.84 19.95
N GLU A 79 -4.16 -36.15 19.83
CA GLU A 79 -5.04 -37.13 19.19
C GLU A 79 -6.43 -37.24 19.83
N GLY A 80 -6.54 -36.91 21.12
CA GLY A 80 -7.80 -36.91 21.87
C GLY A 80 -8.60 -35.61 21.76
N CYS A 81 -8.05 -34.57 21.14
CA CYS A 81 -8.70 -33.28 20.94
C CYS A 81 -9.51 -33.23 19.65
N GLU A 82 -10.63 -32.49 19.68
CA GLU A 82 -11.25 -31.98 18.46
C GLU A 82 -10.18 -31.28 17.61
N ILE A 83 -10.26 -31.40 16.28
CA ILE A 83 -9.24 -30.80 15.38
C ILE A 83 -9.15 -29.28 15.59
N GLY A 84 -10.28 -28.62 15.83
CA GLY A 84 -10.36 -27.20 16.11
C GLY A 84 -10.02 -26.81 17.55
N ASP A 85 -9.84 -27.74 18.49
CA ASP A 85 -9.53 -27.40 19.88
C ASP A 85 -8.05 -27.04 20.07
N LEU A 86 -7.71 -25.79 19.74
CA LEU A 86 -6.35 -25.28 19.83
C LEU A 86 -5.93 -25.03 21.27
N THR A 87 -6.86 -24.75 22.18
CA THR A 87 -6.54 -24.53 23.59
C THR A 87 -6.09 -25.80 24.28
N GLY A 88 -6.82 -26.90 24.09
CA GLY A 88 -6.43 -28.19 24.64
C GLY A 88 -5.11 -28.70 24.07
N LYS A 89 -4.82 -28.40 22.80
CA LYS A 89 -3.57 -28.80 22.12
C LYS A 89 -2.37 -27.90 22.45
N LEU A 90 -2.56 -26.58 22.50
CA LEU A 90 -1.46 -25.60 22.47
C LEU A 90 -1.41 -24.71 23.72
N GLY A 91 -2.46 -24.74 24.55
CA GLY A 91 -2.66 -23.82 25.67
C GLY A 91 -3.49 -22.59 25.28
N ALA A 92 -3.97 -21.87 26.30
CA ALA A 92 -4.73 -20.65 26.13
C ALA A 92 -3.83 -19.47 25.68
N VAL A 93 -4.43 -18.45 25.07
CA VAL A 93 -3.75 -17.22 24.66
C VAL A 93 -4.07 -16.06 25.60
N ASN A 94 -3.17 -15.08 25.63
CA ASN A 94 -3.39 -13.82 26.33
C ASN A 94 -3.78 -12.72 25.33
N VAL A 95 -4.51 -11.71 25.81
CA VAL A 95 -4.91 -10.54 25.03
C VAL A 95 -4.40 -9.30 25.76
N ALA A 96 -3.47 -8.58 25.14
CA ALA A 96 -2.89 -7.38 25.71
C ALA A 96 -3.87 -6.19 25.70
N ALA A 97 -3.63 -5.18 26.53
CA ALA A 97 -4.23 -3.86 26.32
C ALA A 97 -3.44 -3.05 25.28
N ILE A 98 -4.03 -1.99 24.76
CA ILE A 98 -3.33 -0.94 24.01
C ILE A 98 -3.14 0.27 24.94
N PRO A 99 -1.98 0.96 24.93
CA PRO A 99 -0.79 0.69 24.13
C PRO A 99 0.17 -0.24 24.88
N ALA A 100 0.35 -1.47 24.40
CA ALA A 100 1.37 -2.38 24.92
C ALA A 100 2.69 -2.27 24.13
N PRO A 101 3.86 -2.50 24.75
CA PRO A 101 5.10 -2.70 24.00
C PRO A 101 4.96 -3.84 22.99
N TYR A 102 5.66 -3.77 21.85
CA TYR A 102 5.54 -4.78 20.78
C TYR A 102 5.81 -6.21 21.26
N ALA A 103 6.72 -6.38 22.23
CA ALA A 103 7.21 -7.67 22.72
C ALA A 103 6.32 -8.39 23.76
N THR A 104 5.27 -7.76 24.29
CA THR A 104 4.38 -8.45 25.25
C THR A 104 3.29 -9.22 24.51
N ASP A 105 3.00 -10.44 24.99
CA ASP A 105 1.86 -11.29 24.59
C ASP A 105 1.82 -11.72 23.11
N SER A 106 2.97 -11.76 22.43
CA SER A 106 3.11 -12.51 21.19
C SER A 106 3.22 -14.02 21.48
N PHE A 107 2.72 -14.83 20.56
CA PHE A 107 2.78 -16.28 20.70
C PHE A 107 3.24 -16.95 19.40
N PHE A 108 3.84 -18.13 19.56
CA PHE A 108 4.21 -19.03 18.48
C PHE A 108 3.93 -20.47 18.91
N PHE A 109 3.17 -21.18 18.09
CA PHE A 109 2.77 -22.56 18.33
C PHE A 109 3.04 -23.42 17.09
N THR A 110 3.10 -24.73 17.31
CA THR A 110 3.12 -25.73 16.25
C THR A 110 2.04 -26.76 16.54
N ASP A 111 1.13 -26.95 15.59
CA ASP A 111 0.04 -27.93 15.68
C ASP A 111 0.26 -29.04 14.67
N SER A 112 0.35 -30.29 15.12
CA SER A 112 0.62 -31.43 14.25
C SER A 112 -0.61 -32.03 13.58
N ARG A 113 -1.83 -31.55 13.91
CA ARG A 113 -3.09 -32.15 13.48
C ARG A 113 -3.95 -31.23 12.61
N LEU A 114 -3.79 -29.92 12.73
CA LEU A 114 -4.46 -28.97 11.86
C LEU A 114 -3.84 -29.04 10.45
N ASN A 115 -4.69 -28.99 9.43
CA ASN A 115 -4.27 -28.80 8.04
C ASN A 115 -4.96 -27.55 7.51
N LEU A 116 -4.26 -26.72 6.75
CA LEU A 116 -4.83 -25.54 6.11
C LEU A 116 -5.65 -25.94 4.89
N THR A 117 -5.13 -26.87 4.09
CA THR A 117 -5.71 -27.33 2.82
C THR A 117 -6.19 -28.78 2.88
N GLY A 118 -6.80 -29.25 1.79
CA GLY A 118 -7.33 -30.61 1.67
C GLY A 118 -8.71 -30.80 2.29
N PHE A 119 -9.22 -32.04 2.31
CA PHE A 119 -10.59 -32.36 2.75
C PHE A 119 -10.88 -31.96 4.20
N GLN A 120 -9.87 -31.96 5.06
CA GLN A 120 -9.97 -31.53 6.46
C GLN A 120 -9.44 -30.11 6.69
N GLY A 121 -9.22 -29.34 5.63
CA GLY A 121 -8.69 -27.98 5.67
C GLY A 121 -9.52 -27.04 6.56
N VAL A 122 -8.84 -26.04 7.11
CA VAL A 122 -9.44 -24.99 7.95
C VAL A 122 -9.58 -23.63 7.27
N VAL A 123 -9.09 -23.49 6.03
CA VAL A 123 -9.43 -22.31 5.22
C VAL A 123 -10.95 -22.22 5.05
N ASN A 124 -11.47 -20.99 5.06
CA ASN A 124 -12.89 -20.66 4.97
C ASN A 124 -13.73 -21.11 6.19
N ARG A 125 -13.07 -21.24 7.34
CA ARG A 125 -13.69 -21.44 8.66
C ARG A 125 -13.50 -20.20 9.52
N SER A 126 -13.57 -20.33 10.84
CA SER A 126 -13.28 -19.23 11.74
C SER A 126 -12.38 -19.62 12.88
N VAL A 127 -11.58 -18.66 13.33
CA VAL A 127 -10.94 -18.69 14.64
C VAL A 127 -11.81 -17.90 15.61
N VAL A 128 -12.07 -18.46 16.78
CA VAL A 128 -12.83 -17.82 17.85
C VAL A 128 -11.96 -17.73 19.08
N VAL A 129 -11.91 -16.55 19.69
CA VAL A 129 -11.31 -16.31 21.00
C VAL A 129 -12.44 -16.12 21.99
N HIS A 130 -12.40 -16.86 23.08
CA HIS A 130 -13.38 -16.80 24.15
C HIS A 130 -13.03 -15.72 25.17
N ILE A 131 -13.94 -15.44 26.09
CA ILE A 131 -13.67 -14.54 27.21
C ILE A 131 -12.57 -15.10 28.14
N ALA A 132 -12.00 -14.22 28.96
CA ALA A 132 -10.85 -14.51 29.81
C ALA A 132 -11.10 -15.63 30.83
N GLU A 133 -10.03 -16.11 31.46
CA GLU A 133 -10.07 -17.10 32.55
C GLU A 133 -10.77 -18.42 32.18
N GLY A 134 -10.69 -18.80 30.91
CA GLY A 134 -11.28 -20.04 30.40
C GLY A 134 -12.81 -20.01 30.29
N GLY A 135 -13.44 -18.83 30.29
CA GLY A 135 -14.89 -18.73 30.13
C GLY A 135 -15.38 -19.21 28.75
N SER A 136 -16.66 -19.58 28.66
CA SER A 136 -17.23 -20.21 27.46
C SER A 136 -17.82 -19.23 26.45
N ASN A 137 -18.13 -17.99 26.85
CA ASN A 137 -18.64 -16.97 25.93
C ASN A 137 -17.56 -16.57 24.92
N ARG A 138 -17.98 -16.16 23.73
CA ARG A 138 -17.10 -15.79 22.63
C ARG A 138 -16.81 -14.30 22.71
N LEU A 139 -15.54 -13.94 22.83
CA LEU A 139 -15.07 -12.56 22.89
C LEU A 139 -14.96 -11.95 21.48
N SER A 140 -14.34 -12.69 20.56
CA SER A 140 -14.13 -12.24 19.19
C SER A 140 -13.95 -13.44 18.27
N CYS A 141 -14.08 -13.21 16.97
CA CYS A 141 -13.94 -14.20 15.94
C CYS A 141 -13.45 -13.53 14.67
N ALA A 142 -12.77 -14.30 13.84
CA ALA A 142 -12.37 -13.88 12.52
C ALA A 142 -12.45 -15.07 11.55
N PRO A 143 -12.78 -14.83 10.27
CA PRO A 143 -12.63 -15.82 9.24
C PRO A 143 -11.15 -16.24 9.08
N LEU A 144 -10.93 -17.51 8.74
CA LEU A 144 -9.63 -18.00 8.30
C LEU A 144 -9.57 -17.95 6.78
N VAL A 145 -8.74 -17.06 6.27
CA VAL A 145 -8.50 -16.89 4.83
C VAL A 145 -7.09 -17.22 4.44
N GLU A 146 -6.92 -17.53 3.17
CA GLU A 146 -5.62 -17.59 2.53
C GLU A 146 -4.97 -16.21 2.59
N ALA A 147 -3.73 -16.19 3.07
CA ALA A 147 -2.94 -14.97 3.15
C ALA A 147 -2.33 -14.70 1.78
N GLU A 148 -2.78 -13.63 1.16
CA GLU A 148 -2.35 -13.22 -0.16
C GLU A 148 -1.21 -12.22 -0.05
N ASN A 149 -0.33 -12.21 -1.05
CA ASN A 149 0.83 -11.34 -1.04
C ASN A 149 0.42 -9.89 -1.36
N LEU A 150 0.94 -8.94 -0.58
CA LEU A 150 0.97 -7.56 -1.08
C LEU A 150 2.02 -7.49 -2.18
N THR A 151 1.59 -7.06 -3.36
CA THR A 151 2.46 -6.90 -4.52
C THR A 151 2.59 -5.44 -4.91
N LEU A 152 3.79 -5.05 -5.32
CA LEU A 152 4.08 -3.77 -5.95
C LEU A 152 4.76 -4.09 -7.27
N THR A 153 4.33 -3.42 -8.34
CA THR A 153 4.91 -3.62 -9.65
C THR A 153 5.55 -2.32 -10.13
N ALA A 154 6.80 -2.44 -10.54
CA ALA A 154 7.52 -1.43 -11.28
C ALA A 154 7.38 -1.75 -12.77
N TYR A 155 6.43 -1.13 -13.46
CA TYR A 155 6.28 -1.28 -14.92
C TYR A 155 7.20 -0.31 -15.65
N PRO A 156 8.16 -0.80 -16.45
CA PRO A 156 9.00 0.02 -17.29
C PRO A 156 8.33 0.21 -18.65
N ILE A 157 8.99 1.09 -19.39
CA ILE A 157 8.67 1.50 -20.73
C ILE A 157 8.89 0.29 -21.66
N GLY A 158 7.83 -0.25 -22.26
CA GLY A 158 7.91 -1.36 -23.25
C GLY A 158 7.30 -2.71 -22.86
N GLY A 159 6.63 -2.84 -21.71
CA GLY A 159 5.61 -3.88 -21.49
C GLY A 159 5.95 -5.07 -20.59
N GLN A 160 7.19 -5.27 -20.15
CA GLN A 160 7.54 -6.28 -19.12
C GLN A 160 7.99 -5.60 -17.83
N PRO A 161 7.52 -5.99 -16.64
CA PRO A 161 7.87 -5.32 -15.38
C PRO A 161 9.39 -5.35 -15.11
N LEU A 162 9.91 -4.24 -14.61
CA LEU A 162 11.31 -4.03 -14.21
C LEU A 162 11.58 -4.79 -12.92
N ALA A 163 10.62 -4.72 -12.01
CA ALA A 163 10.60 -5.49 -10.79
C ALA A 163 9.16 -5.76 -10.35
N ILE A 164 8.95 -6.94 -9.76
CA ILE A 164 7.77 -7.27 -8.96
C ILE A 164 8.27 -7.47 -7.53
N ILE A 165 7.81 -6.64 -6.62
CA ILE A 165 8.13 -6.72 -5.19
C ILE A 165 6.92 -7.32 -4.49
N SER A 166 7.13 -8.35 -3.69
CA SER A 166 6.04 -9.01 -2.97
C SER A 166 6.41 -9.35 -1.54
N GLN A 167 5.43 -9.26 -0.63
CA GLN A 167 5.59 -9.65 0.75
C GLN A 167 4.31 -10.33 1.24
N TYR A 168 4.44 -11.52 1.83
CA TYR A 168 3.29 -12.31 2.34
C TYR A 168 2.78 -11.81 3.69
N SER A 169 3.69 -11.32 4.53
CA SER A 169 3.35 -10.72 5.81
C SER A 169 4.48 -9.81 6.25
N ARG A 170 4.17 -8.87 7.15
CA ARG A 170 5.15 -7.97 7.78
C ARG A 170 6.29 -8.68 8.55
N TYR A 171 6.23 -10.00 8.70
CA TYR A 171 7.21 -10.82 9.43
C TYR A 171 8.08 -11.68 8.50
N GLN A 172 7.83 -11.64 7.19
CA GLN A 172 8.58 -12.40 6.21
C GLN A 172 9.41 -11.47 5.34
N ASN A 173 10.49 -12.03 4.79
CA ASN A 173 11.31 -11.34 3.81
C ASN A 173 10.47 -10.89 2.62
N THR A 174 10.82 -9.74 2.09
CA THR A 174 10.32 -9.22 0.83
C THR A 174 11.05 -9.89 -0.31
N ILE A 175 10.30 -10.39 -1.28
CA ILE A 175 10.83 -11.02 -2.48
C ILE A 175 10.75 -10.03 -3.61
N ILE A 176 11.89 -9.77 -4.25
CA ILE A 176 12.02 -8.93 -5.44
C ILE A 176 12.33 -9.86 -6.61
N SER A 177 11.43 -9.91 -7.58
CA SER A 177 11.67 -10.55 -8.87
C SER A 177 11.99 -9.47 -9.89
N LEU A 178 13.23 -9.44 -10.35
CA LEU A 178 13.69 -8.50 -11.36
C LEU A 178 13.31 -9.02 -12.75
N GLY A 179 12.87 -8.10 -13.61
CA GLY A 179 12.70 -8.36 -15.04
C GLY A 179 14.05 -8.55 -15.74
N SER A 180 14.01 -8.59 -17.08
CA SER A 180 15.23 -8.62 -17.90
C SER A 180 15.98 -7.29 -17.83
N LEU A 181 16.70 -7.07 -16.73
CA LEU A 181 17.65 -5.98 -16.58
C LEU A 181 18.91 -6.29 -17.39
N PRO A 182 19.48 -5.32 -18.13
CA PRO A 182 20.82 -5.45 -18.66
C PRO A 182 21.79 -5.69 -17.50
N SER A 183 22.21 -6.94 -17.35
CA SER A 183 23.31 -7.42 -16.49
C SER A 183 23.48 -6.69 -15.14
N LEU A 184 22.81 -7.13 -14.06
CA LEU A 184 23.29 -6.87 -12.68
C LEU A 184 24.52 -7.71 -12.30
N ASN A 185 24.87 -8.70 -13.11
CA ASN A 185 26.04 -9.58 -12.94
C ASN A 185 27.28 -9.02 -13.67
N VAL A 186 27.64 -7.76 -13.43
CA VAL A 186 28.87 -7.16 -13.98
C VAL A 186 29.95 -7.18 -12.89
N PRO A 187 31.14 -7.75 -13.14
CA PRO A 187 32.25 -7.76 -12.19
C PRO A 187 32.65 -6.35 -11.75
N ASP A 188 33.11 -6.20 -10.51
CA ASP A 188 33.47 -4.92 -9.86
C ASP A 188 34.60 -4.11 -10.55
N ASP A 189 35.21 -4.63 -11.60
CA ASP A 189 36.39 -4.04 -12.27
C ASP A 189 36.08 -2.88 -13.24
N LEU A 190 34.82 -2.41 -13.35
CA LEU A 190 34.43 -1.34 -14.30
C LEU A 190 34.23 0.07 -13.72
N GLY A 191 34.45 0.30 -12.41
CA GLY A 191 34.30 1.65 -11.85
C GLY A 191 32.87 2.21 -11.95
N SER A 192 32.69 3.46 -12.38
CA SER A 192 31.40 4.21 -12.42
C SER A 192 30.34 3.64 -13.38
N ASP A 193 30.62 2.55 -14.10
CA ASP A 193 29.70 1.89 -15.04
C ASP A 193 29.01 0.66 -14.43
N ASN A 194 29.07 0.49 -13.10
CA ASN A 194 28.35 -0.58 -12.42
C ASN A 194 26.84 -0.27 -12.35
N PRO A 195 25.97 -1.26 -12.61
CA PRO A 195 24.53 -1.10 -12.46
C PRO A 195 24.17 -0.87 -10.99
N ASP A 196 23.40 0.19 -10.74
CA ASP A 196 22.83 0.49 -9.43
C ASP A 196 21.31 0.31 -9.43
N LEU A 197 20.78 -0.23 -8.34
CA LEU A 197 19.36 -0.43 -8.12
C LEU A 197 19.01 0.10 -6.73
N THR A 198 18.25 1.19 -6.73
CA THR A 198 17.96 1.94 -5.51
C THR A 198 16.47 2.27 -5.42
N VAL A 199 15.88 2.10 -4.24
CA VAL A 199 14.57 2.68 -3.91
C VAL A 199 14.81 4.06 -3.33
N VAL A 200 14.28 5.09 -3.97
CA VAL A 200 14.40 6.49 -3.51
C VAL A 200 13.16 6.94 -2.75
N ALA A 201 13.32 7.91 -1.86
CA ALA A 201 12.26 8.35 -0.95
C ALA A 201 11.03 8.99 -1.64
N ALA A 202 11.19 9.56 -2.84
CA ALA A 202 10.09 10.18 -3.58
C ALA A 202 8.95 9.18 -3.87
N ALA A 203 7.74 9.49 -3.38
CA ALA A 203 6.54 8.72 -3.67
C ALA A 203 5.73 9.30 -4.86
N ILE A 204 4.94 8.45 -5.50
CA ILE A 204 4.00 8.77 -6.58
C ILE A 204 4.74 9.30 -7.81
N GLY A 205 5.63 8.49 -8.37
CA GLY A 205 6.20 8.70 -9.70
C GLY A 205 7.66 9.14 -9.69
N PRO A 206 8.38 8.88 -10.80
CA PRO A 206 9.71 9.39 -11.01
C PRO A 206 9.57 10.88 -11.22
N ASN A 207 9.72 11.62 -10.13
CA ASN A 207 9.61 13.06 -10.14
C ASN A 207 10.99 13.64 -10.50
N GLU A 208 11.39 14.72 -9.84
CA GLU A 208 12.72 15.30 -9.93
C GLU A 208 13.81 14.27 -9.55
N ALA A 209 13.49 13.27 -8.72
CA ALA A 209 14.42 12.23 -8.26
C ALA A 209 15.02 11.36 -9.40
N CYS A 210 14.44 11.34 -10.60
CA CYS A 210 15.08 10.68 -11.74
C CYS A 210 16.15 11.55 -12.43
N LEU A 211 16.04 12.87 -12.28
CA LEU A 211 16.82 13.88 -12.98
C LEU A 211 17.95 14.43 -12.12
N LEU A 212 17.83 14.35 -10.80
CA LEU A 212 18.86 14.79 -9.89
C LEU A 212 20.04 13.82 -9.90
N ASP A 213 21.25 14.37 -10.00
CA ASP A 213 22.49 13.65 -9.70
C ASP A 213 22.52 13.39 -8.18
N GLU A 214 23.01 12.22 -7.79
CA GLU A 214 23.00 11.73 -6.40
C GLU A 214 23.48 12.82 -5.40
N ASP A 215 22.79 12.92 -4.26
CA ASP A 215 23.02 13.86 -3.13
C ASP A 215 22.47 15.31 -3.26
N ALA A 216 21.54 15.61 -4.19
CA ALA A 216 21.05 16.98 -4.33
C ALA A 216 20.03 17.45 -3.28
N THR A 217 19.13 16.56 -2.78
CA THR A 217 18.02 16.93 -1.86
C THR A 217 17.47 15.74 -1.03
N ALA A 218 16.68 16.01 0.01
CA ALA A 218 16.00 15.00 0.83
C ALA A 218 14.93 14.15 0.10
N ALA A 219 14.44 14.59 -1.07
CA ALA A 219 13.51 13.82 -1.90
C ALA A 219 14.22 12.79 -2.80
N ASP A 220 15.53 12.97 -3.00
CA ASP A 220 16.41 12.14 -3.83
C ASP A 220 17.30 11.21 -2.98
N SER A 221 17.22 11.30 -1.65
CA SER A 221 17.93 10.37 -0.78
C SER A 221 17.40 8.95 -0.97
N THR A 222 18.32 8.00 -0.97
CA THR A 222 18.02 6.58 -0.79
C THR A 222 17.01 6.40 0.34
N TYR A 223 16.00 5.58 0.12
CA TYR A 223 14.93 5.38 1.08
C TYR A 223 15.49 4.80 2.38
N SER A 224 15.49 5.60 3.44
CA SER A 224 16.05 5.20 4.74
C SER A 224 15.19 5.80 5.87
N PRO A 225 14.04 5.19 6.21
CA PRO A 225 13.16 5.67 7.29
C PRO A 225 13.81 5.55 8.68
N TYR A 226 14.96 4.87 8.78
CA TYR A 226 15.75 4.70 9.99
C TYR A 226 17.22 4.92 9.67
N THR A 227 17.99 5.46 10.60
CA THR A 227 19.45 5.62 10.41
C THR A 227 20.16 4.26 10.51
N PRO A 228 20.95 3.83 9.51
CA PRO A 228 21.72 2.59 9.59
C PRO A 228 22.68 2.58 10.78
N ARG A 229 22.91 1.41 11.37
CA ARG A 229 23.83 1.28 12.52
C ARG A 229 25.26 1.11 12.00
N SER A 230 26.11 2.13 12.15
CA SER A 230 27.51 2.05 11.68
C SER A 230 28.30 0.92 12.34
N GLY A 231 29.08 0.18 11.54
CA GLY A 231 30.21 -0.63 12.01
C GLY A 231 30.18 -2.14 11.72
N VAL A 232 29.27 -2.65 10.89
CA VAL A 232 29.23 -4.09 10.53
C VAL A 232 28.95 -4.26 9.04
N SER A 233 29.68 -5.17 8.38
CA SER A 233 29.54 -5.52 6.95
C SER A 233 28.36 -6.46 6.66
N THR A 234 27.21 -6.23 7.30
CA THR A 234 25.95 -6.95 7.08
C THR A 234 24.99 -6.05 6.28
N PRO A 235 23.95 -6.59 5.62
CA PRO A 235 22.94 -5.78 4.90
C PRO A 235 22.38 -4.62 5.74
N ASP A 236 22.27 -4.80 7.06
CA ASP A 236 21.84 -3.78 8.05
C ASP A 236 22.74 -2.53 8.14
N GLY A 237 23.91 -2.53 7.47
CA GLY A 237 24.84 -1.42 7.40
C GLY A 237 24.56 -0.42 6.27
N TYR A 238 23.60 -0.72 5.39
CA TYR A 238 23.21 0.10 4.25
C TYR A 238 21.87 0.79 4.51
N ASP A 239 21.60 1.86 3.76
CA ASP A 239 20.25 2.43 3.71
C ASP A 239 19.27 1.39 3.15
N LEU A 240 18.04 1.35 3.68
CA LEU A 240 17.06 0.31 3.33
C LEU A 240 16.75 0.26 1.83
N GLY A 241 16.84 1.39 1.15
CA GLY A 241 16.63 1.52 -0.29
C GLY A 241 17.84 1.17 -1.15
N ASP A 242 19.04 1.00 -0.59
CA ASP A 242 20.26 0.65 -1.35
C ASP A 242 20.30 -0.87 -1.61
N LEU A 243 19.65 -1.31 -2.70
CA LEU A 243 19.53 -2.73 -3.00
C LEU A 243 20.80 -3.29 -3.63
N SER A 244 21.48 -2.53 -4.48
CA SER A 244 22.74 -2.97 -5.08
C SER A 244 23.87 -3.01 -4.04
N GLY A 245 24.04 -2.00 -3.20
CA GLY A 245 25.07 -2.00 -2.15
C GLY A 245 24.87 -3.12 -1.13
N ALA A 246 23.63 -3.35 -0.68
CA ALA A 246 23.33 -4.36 0.33
C ALA A 246 23.23 -5.79 -0.22
N TYR A 247 22.80 -5.96 -1.48
CA TYR A 247 22.36 -7.27 -1.99
C TYR A 247 22.90 -7.70 -3.36
N LYS A 248 23.82 -6.96 -4.01
CA LYS A 248 24.35 -7.31 -5.35
C LYS A 248 24.82 -8.76 -5.48
N ASP A 249 25.54 -9.29 -4.49
CA ASP A 249 26.05 -10.67 -4.51
C ASP A 249 24.97 -11.75 -4.27
N TYR A 250 23.76 -11.35 -3.86
CA TYR A 250 22.65 -12.26 -3.52
C TYR A 250 21.61 -12.35 -4.64
N ILE A 251 21.81 -11.61 -5.74
CA ILE A 251 20.94 -11.71 -6.90
C ILE A 251 21.18 -13.06 -7.57
N THR A 252 20.15 -13.90 -7.55
CA THR A 252 20.22 -15.22 -8.20
C THR A 252 20.35 -15.06 -9.71
N SER A 253 20.86 -16.11 -10.39
CA SER A 253 20.94 -16.15 -11.87
C SER A 253 19.61 -15.92 -12.58
N ASN A 254 18.49 -16.08 -11.87
CA ASN A 254 17.13 -15.91 -12.36
C ASN A 254 16.52 -14.54 -11.99
N GLY A 255 17.32 -13.60 -11.45
CA GLY A 255 16.87 -12.25 -11.10
C GLY A 255 16.04 -12.16 -9.82
N TYR A 256 16.08 -13.18 -8.94
CA TYR A 256 15.40 -13.13 -7.65
C TYR A 256 16.32 -12.64 -6.55
N LEU A 257 15.75 -11.78 -5.69
CA LEU A 257 16.36 -11.27 -4.48
C LEU A 257 15.38 -11.43 -3.30
N SER A 258 15.89 -11.88 -2.15
CA SER A 258 15.16 -11.96 -0.88
C SER A 258 15.74 -10.96 0.10
N VAL A 259 14.98 -9.93 0.44
CA VAL A 259 15.37 -8.80 1.29
C VAL A 259 14.68 -8.88 2.64
N SER A 260 15.42 -8.83 3.75
CA SER A 260 14.84 -8.89 5.10
C SER A 260 14.14 -7.60 5.51
N ASP A 261 14.66 -6.46 5.07
CA ASP A 261 14.37 -5.16 5.71
C ASP A 261 13.69 -4.13 4.81
N LEU A 262 13.17 -4.54 3.65
CA LEU A 262 12.45 -3.67 2.72
C LEU A 262 10.93 -3.90 2.84
N PRO A 263 10.18 -3.16 3.65
CA PRO A 263 8.82 -3.56 3.98
C PRO A 263 7.84 -3.03 2.93
N VAL A 264 6.97 -3.92 2.45
CA VAL A 264 5.79 -3.56 1.63
C VAL A 264 4.62 -3.18 2.56
N PHE A 265 4.56 -3.77 3.75
CA PHE A 265 3.61 -3.40 4.81
C PHE A 265 4.12 -2.24 5.68
N GLY A 266 3.19 -1.62 6.41
CA GLY A 266 3.48 -0.60 7.43
C GLY A 266 3.02 0.79 7.01
N ALA A 267 2.67 1.63 7.99
CA ALA A 267 2.20 2.99 7.75
C ALA A 267 3.33 3.88 7.22
N GLU A 268 4.43 4.02 7.97
CA GLU A 268 5.50 5.00 7.66
C GLU A 268 6.71 4.39 6.92
N THR A 269 6.82 3.06 6.91
CA THR A 269 8.01 2.35 6.42
C THR A 269 7.84 1.74 5.04
N THR A 270 6.63 1.75 4.49
CA THR A 270 6.35 1.05 3.23
C THR A 270 7.12 1.65 2.05
N VAL A 271 7.62 0.78 1.17
CA VAL A 271 8.16 1.17 -0.14
C VAL A 271 7.11 1.31 -1.22
N SER A 272 5.83 1.01 -0.92
CA SER A 272 4.71 1.31 -1.81
C SER A 272 4.75 2.78 -2.21
N GLY A 273 4.42 3.08 -3.45
CA GLY A 273 4.42 4.43 -4.01
C GLY A 273 5.80 5.01 -4.26
N ARG A 274 6.87 4.53 -3.60
CA ARG A 274 8.26 5.02 -3.78
C ARG A 274 8.76 4.73 -5.19
N THR A 275 9.87 5.34 -5.58
CA THR A 275 10.43 5.17 -6.92
C THR A 275 11.59 4.16 -6.89
N LEU A 276 11.53 3.17 -7.76
CA LEU A 276 12.66 2.30 -8.08
C LEU A 276 13.48 2.95 -9.18
N ARG A 277 14.75 3.23 -8.89
CA ARG A 277 15.74 3.79 -9.82
C ARG A 277 16.73 2.70 -10.19
N TYR A 278 16.92 2.53 -11.49
CA TYR A 278 17.98 1.72 -12.08
C TYR A 278 18.93 2.63 -12.84
N THR A 279 20.20 2.63 -12.46
CA THR A 279 21.26 3.45 -13.07
C THR A 279 22.29 2.54 -13.74
N TYR A 280 22.72 2.90 -14.95
CA TYR A 280 23.80 2.22 -15.66
C TYR A 280 24.58 3.23 -16.52
N GLY A 281 25.82 3.52 -16.12
CA GLY A 281 26.58 4.65 -16.68
C GLY A 281 25.79 5.95 -16.55
N ASN A 282 25.61 6.68 -17.66
CA ASN A 282 24.82 7.92 -17.69
C ASN A 282 23.31 7.71 -17.91
N ARG A 283 22.83 6.45 -17.88
CA ARG A 283 21.41 6.13 -18.07
C ARG A 283 20.73 5.93 -16.74
N ARG A 284 19.60 6.59 -16.52
CA ARG A 284 18.73 6.39 -15.36
C ARG A 284 17.34 5.98 -15.84
N THR A 285 16.77 4.92 -15.28
CA THR A 285 15.37 4.54 -15.48
C THR A 285 14.69 4.54 -14.13
N CYS A 286 13.59 5.27 -14.02
CA CYS A 286 12.88 5.45 -12.77
C CYS A 286 11.41 5.13 -12.96
N VAL A 287 10.88 4.29 -12.07
CA VAL A 287 9.50 3.80 -12.15
C VAL A 287 8.91 3.75 -10.74
N PRO A 288 7.64 4.13 -10.55
CA PRO A 288 7.02 4.04 -9.25
C PRO A 288 6.68 2.58 -8.91
N LEU A 289 6.85 2.23 -7.64
CA LEU A 289 6.43 0.97 -7.06
C LEU A 289 4.95 1.05 -6.71
N LEU A 290 4.07 0.80 -7.67
CA LEU A 290 2.64 0.93 -7.46
C LEU A 290 2.01 -0.43 -7.15
N PRO A 291 0.98 -0.48 -6.27
CA PRO A 291 0.13 -1.65 -6.19
C PRO A 291 -0.55 -1.90 -7.55
N PRO A 292 -1.04 -3.13 -7.83
CA PRO A 292 -1.84 -3.40 -9.01
C PRO A 292 -3.02 -2.43 -9.07
N THR A 293 -3.15 -1.66 -10.16
CA THR A 293 -4.22 -0.67 -10.33
C THR A 293 -5.32 -1.15 -11.28
N SER A 294 -5.20 -2.37 -11.82
CA SER A 294 -6.16 -2.94 -12.77
C SER A 294 -6.20 -4.46 -12.66
N GLY A 295 -7.40 -5.03 -12.82
CA GLY A 295 -7.68 -6.47 -12.72
C GLY A 295 -9.10 -6.73 -12.25
N ALA A 296 -9.62 -7.95 -12.43
CA ALA A 296 -11.00 -8.31 -12.04
C ALA A 296 -11.26 -8.15 -10.53
N ASN A 297 -10.20 -8.15 -9.74
CA ASN A 297 -10.21 -8.21 -8.29
C ASN A 297 -9.61 -6.97 -7.63
N VAL A 298 -9.28 -5.91 -8.38
CA VAL A 298 -8.73 -4.68 -7.82
C VAL A 298 -9.85 -3.64 -7.69
N THR A 299 -10.05 -3.09 -6.50
CA THR A 299 -10.89 -1.90 -6.32
C THR A 299 -9.99 -0.68 -6.19
N THR A 300 -10.25 0.36 -6.97
CA THR A 300 -9.48 1.60 -6.95
C THR A 300 -10.41 2.80 -6.97
N VAL A 301 -10.22 3.72 -6.02
CA VAL A 301 -11.00 4.96 -5.88
C VAL A 301 -10.07 6.14 -5.58
N ARG A 302 -10.55 7.36 -5.80
CA ARG A 302 -9.77 8.60 -5.68
C ARG A 302 -10.61 9.70 -5.05
N ALA A 303 -10.00 10.46 -4.14
CA ALA A 303 -10.47 11.78 -3.75
C ALA A 303 -9.66 12.82 -4.55
N SER A 304 -10.33 13.60 -5.40
CA SER A 304 -9.68 14.62 -6.22
C SER A 304 -9.99 16.02 -5.71
N PHE A 305 -8.95 16.71 -5.24
CA PHE A 305 -9.04 18.09 -4.79
C PHE A 305 -8.83 19.00 -6.00
N SER A 306 -9.83 19.84 -6.24
CA SER A 306 -9.85 20.89 -7.27
C SER A 306 -10.34 22.22 -6.69
N GLY A 307 -10.17 22.37 -5.37
CA GLY A 307 -10.63 23.51 -4.59
C GLY A 307 -9.87 24.81 -4.88
N ARG A 308 -10.17 25.85 -4.10
CA ARG A 308 -9.55 27.18 -4.28
C ARG A 308 -8.11 27.24 -3.80
N ASP A 309 -7.78 26.50 -2.74
CA ASP A 309 -6.49 26.62 -2.06
C ASP A 309 -5.55 25.45 -2.37
N VAL A 310 -6.09 24.23 -2.41
CA VAL A 310 -5.33 23.01 -2.69
C VAL A 310 -5.86 22.27 -3.89
N ALA A 311 -4.95 21.58 -4.56
CA ALA A 311 -5.25 20.67 -5.65
C ALA A 311 -4.44 19.39 -5.47
N GLY A 312 -4.90 18.30 -6.08
CA GLY A 312 -4.19 17.03 -6.09
C GLY A 312 -5.13 15.85 -5.94
N ASN A 313 -4.57 14.68 -5.68
CA ASN A 313 -5.33 13.45 -5.53
C ASN A 313 -4.84 12.64 -4.33
N VAL A 314 -5.80 11.94 -3.71
CA VAL A 314 -5.51 10.81 -2.85
C VAL A 314 -6.12 9.56 -3.48
N PHE A 315 -5.27 8.61 -3.84
CA PHE A 315 -5.67 7.33 -4.42
C PHE A 315 -5.74 6.27 -3.34
N PHE A 316 -6.76 5.41 -3.44
CA PHE A 316 -6.94 4.24 -2.61
C PHE A 316 -7.02 3.02 -3.50
N VAL A 317 -6.18 2.02 -3.24
CA VAL A 317 -6.10 0.79 -4.03
C VAL A 317 -6.20 -0.39 -3.07
N GLN A 318 -7.12 -1.31 -3.31
CA GLN A 318 -7.32 -2.49 -2.49
C GLN A 318 -7.57 -3.69 -3.38
N ASP A 319 -6.75 -4.71 -3.21
CA ASP A 319 -7.01 -6.03 -3.76
C ASP A 319 -8.15 -6.70 -2.99
N ARG A 320 -9.12 -7.21 -3.74
CA ARG A 320 -10.26 -7.97 -3.25
C ARG A 320 -10.08 -9.41 -3.65
N TYR A 321 -9.87 -10.27 -2.68
CA TYR A 321 -9.64 -11.68 -2.96
C TYR A 321 -10.97 -12.41 -3.19
N ASP A 322 -10.93 -13.51 -3.96
CA ASP A 322 -12.11 -14.30 -4.38
C ASP A 322 -12.94 -14.82 -3.19
N ASN A 323 -12.39 -14.78 -1.98
CA ASN A 323 -13.01 -15.18 -0.72
C ASN A 323 -13.85 -14.05 -0.05
N VAL A 324 -14.13 -12.95 -0.75
CA VAL A 324 -14.98 -11.81 -0.31
C VAL A 324 -14.29 -10.89 0.72
N GLU A 325 -13.10 -11.23 1.22
CA GLU A 325 -12.36 -10.37 2.13
C GLU A 325 -11.53 -9.31 1.42
N THR A 326 -11.55 -8.11 2.01
CA THR A 326 -10.79 -6.95 1.57
C THR A 326 -9.37 -7.03 2.13
N GLY A 327 -8.35 -6.96 1.27
CA GLY A 327 -6.95 -6.85 1.68
C GLY A 327 -6.64 -5.51 2.35
N SER A 328 -5.36 -5.23 2.63
CA SER A 328 -4.93 -3.89 3.05
C SER A 328 -5.20 -2.88 1.93
N THR A 329 -5.59 -1.65 2.30
CA THR A 329 -5.73 -0.54 1.37
C THR A 329 -4.43 0.23 1.27
N PHE A 330 -3.86 0.31 0.08
CA PHE A 330 -2.78 1.24 -0.24
C PHE A 330 -3.34 2.64 -0.44
N ILE A 331 -2.68 3.64 0.14
CA ILE A 331 -3.08 5.04 0.05
C ILE A 331 -1.92 5.83 -0.53
N LEU A 332 -2.15 6.57 -1.61
CA LEU A 332 -1.14 7.41 -2.26
C LEU A 332 -1.63 8.86 -2.22
N VAL A 333 -0.91 9.75 -1.56
CA VAL A 333 -1.26 11.17 -1.37
C VAL A 333 -0.33 12.08 -2.17
N ASP A 334 -0.87 12.80 -3.14
CA ASP A 334 -0.22 13.91 -3.84
C ASP A 334 -1.14 15.14 -3.79
N ILE A 335 -0.90 16.04 -2.83
CA ILE A 335 -1.67 17.28 -2.65
C ILE A 335 -0.74 18.49 -2.52
N TYR A 336 -1.17 19.63 -3.02
CA TYR A 336 -0.34 20.84 -3.09
C TYR A 336 -1.17 22.12 -3.08
N TYR A 337 -0.55 23.22 -2.66
CA TYR A 337 -1.15 24.54 -2.77
C TYR A 337 -1.10 25.07 -4.20
N LEU A 338 -2.19 25.71 -4.62
CA LEU A 338 -2.30 26.37 -5.92
C LEU A 338 -1.58 27.72 -5.96
N ASP A 339 -1.45 28.43 -4.84
CA ASP A 339 -0.68 29.67 -4.75
C ASP A 339 0.83 29.38 -4.67
N ALA A 340 1.56 29.78 -5.71
CA ALA A 340 3.01 29.63 -5.82
C ALA A 340 3.79 30.33 -4.68
N ASN A 341 3.18 31.33 -4.03
CA ASN A 341 3.81 32.10 -2.95
C ASN A 341 3.46 31.55 -1.55
N ARG A 342 2.54 30.58 -1.47
CA ARG A 342 2.15 29.98 -0.21
C ARG A 342 3.32 29.19 0.37
N GLN A 343 3.67 29.51 1.60
CA GLN A 343 4.70 28.79 2.33
C GLN A 343 4.23 27.37 2.64
N ARG A 344 5.18 26.43 2.61
CA ARG A 344 4.99 25.06 3.07
C ARG A 344 4.45 25.05 4.50
N THR A 345 3.42 24.26 4.74
CA THR A 345 2.81 24.07 6.05
C THR A 345 2.78 22.59 6.41
N SER A 346 2.93 22.30 7.70
CA SER A 346 2.91 20.94 8.22
C SER A 346 1.79 20.79 9.25
N ARG A 347 1.57 19.54 9.70
CA ARG A 347 0.59 19.19 10.73
C ARG A 347 -0.87 19.37 10.28
N HIS A 348 -1.15 19.07 9.01
CA HIS A 348 -2.51 18.98 8.51
C HIS A 348 -3.14 17.67 8.95
N ASN A 349 -4.26 17.75 9.67
CA ASN A 349 -5.09 16.57 9.90
C ASN A 349 -5.92 16.30 8.63
N TRP A 350 -6.23 15.04 8.43
CA TRP A 350 -7.01 14.54 7.31
C TRP A 350 -7.80 13.32 7.74
N HIS A 351 -9.05 13.23 7.28
CA HIS A 351 -9.98 12.19 7.72
C HIS A 351 -10.97 11.82 6.61
N VAL A 352 -11.43 10.56 6.58
CA VAL A 352 -12.62 10.18 5.83
C VAL A 352 -13.84 10.45 6.70
N HIS A 353 -14.83 11.14 6.14
CA HIS A 353 -16.09 11.47 6.80
C HIS A 353 -17.25 10.61 6.29
N SER A 354 -18.38 10.65 6.98
CA SER A 354 -19.48 9.73 6.72
C SER A 354 -20.31 10.07 5.47
N LEU A 355 -20.33 11.33 5.03
CA LEU A 355 -21.14 11.79 3.89
C LEU A 355 -20.23 12.22 2.72
N PRO A 356 -20.73 12.23 1.46
CA PRO A 356 -20.00 12.79 0.33
C PRO A 356 -19.79 14.30 0.46
N ALA A 357 -18.79 14.83 -0.25
CA ALA A 357 -18.61 16.27 -0.40
C ALA A 357 -19.71 16.82 -1.30
N VAL A 358 -20.20 18.02 -0.98
CA VAL A 358 -21.21 18.71 -1.78
C VAL A 358 -20.50 19.77 -2.62
N PRO A 359 -20.64 19.73 -3.96
CA PRO A 359 -20.02 20.72 -4.84
C PRO A 359 -20.36 22.15 -4.42
N GLU A 360 -19.36 23.03 -4.47
CA GLU A 360 -19.49 24.48 -4.18
C GLU A 360 -19.91 24.84 -2.76
N GLN A 361 -19.97 23.89 -1.82
CA GLN A 361 -20.25 24.14 -0.41
C GLN A 361 -18.98 23.98 0.44
N GLU A 362 -18.91 24.78 1.50
CA GLU A 362 -17.89 24.58 2.52
C GLU A 362 -18.09 23.23 3.21
N CYS A 363 -17.00 22.51 3.43
CA CYS A 363 -17.03 21.16 3.97
C CYS A 363 -17.50 21.11 5.43
N THR A 364 -17.35 22.20 6.17
CA THR A 364 -17.68 22.27 7.60
C THR A 364 -19.19 22.11 7.80
N GLY A 365 -19.58 21.09 8.58
CA GLY A 365 -20.96 20.84 8.95
C GLY A 365 -21.81 20.10 7.90
N VAL A 366 -21.27 19.81 6.70
CA VAL A 366 -22.03 19.13 5.62
C VAL A 366 -21.57 17.70 5.35
N ILE A 367 -20.30 17.37 5.58
CA ILE A 367 -19.76 16.02 5.31
C ILE A 367 -19.93 15.02 6.48
N GLY A 368 -20.52 15.47 7.59
CA GLY A 368 -20.73 14.66 8.79
C GLY A 368 -19.46 14.45 9.63
N GLY A 369 -19.56 13.59 10.66
CA GLY A 369 -18.42 13.20 11.49
C GLY A 369 -17.48 12.23 10.78
N HIS A 370 -16.35 11.92 11.43
CA HIS A 370 -15.41 10.89 10.96
C HIS A 370 -16.15 9.57 10.73
N TYR A 371 -15.68 8.83 9.75
CA TYR A 371 -16.26 7.54 9.44
C TYR A 371 -15.85 6.49 10.47
N ASN A 372 -16.81 6.09 11.33
CA ASN A 372 -16.58 5.16 12.44
C ASN A 372 -17.61 4.00 12.41
N PRO A 373 -17.55 3.10 11.40
CA PRO A 373 -18.54 2.03 11.24
C PRO A 373 -18.50 1.01 12.39
N PHE A 374 -17.36 0.87 13.07
CA PHE A 374 -17.15 -0.10 14.15
C PHE A 374 -17.42 0.49 15.54
N SER A 375 -17.93 1.72 15.62
CA SER A 375 -18.27 2.39 16.89
C SER A 375 -17.11 2.39 17.89
N VAL A 376 -15.89 2.62 17.39
CA VAL A 376 -14.68 2.73 18.21
C VAL A 376 -14.88 3.81 19.27
N SER A 377 -14.57 3.47 20.52
CA SER A 377 -14.67 4.39 21.66
C SER A 377 -13.66 5.53 21.53
N LEU A 378 -14.17 6.76 21.40
CA LEU A 378 -13.36 7.98 21.41
C LEU A 378 -13.14 8.52 22.83
N GLY A 379 -13.96 8.06 23.79
CA GLY A 379 -14.13 8.55 25.18
C GLY A 379 -13.97 10.03 25.44
N THR A 380 -14.44 10.83 24.48
CA THR A 380 -15.00 12.13 24.82
C THR A 380 -16.25 11.90 25.67
N MET A 381 -16.20 12.40 26.91
CA MET A 381 -17.26 12.47 27.91
C MET A 381 -18.61 12.99 27.36
N ALA A 382 -19.37 12.17 26.63
CA ALA A 382 -20.71 12.56 26.18
C ALA A 382 -21.72 11.41 25.91
N ALA A 383 -21.33 10.13 25.89
CA ALA A 383 -22.28 9.06 25.54
C ALA A 383 -22.38 7.86 26.51
N ASP A 384 -21.57 7.80 27.57
CA ASP A 384 -21.78 6.84 28.66
C ASP A 384 -21.85 7.56 30.01
N ALA A 385 -23.02 8.15 30.29
CA ALA A 385 -23.32 8.71 31.60
C ALA A 385 -23.55 7.62 32.68
N MET A 386 -23.30 6.35 32.38
CA MET A 386 -23.53 5.22 33.28
C MET A 386 -22.23 4.54 33.73
N ASN A 387 -21.08 4.87 33.16
CA ASN A 387 -19.78 4.41 33.61
C ASN A 387 -18.68 5.51 33.59
N PRO A 388 -18.45 6.23 34.70
CA PRO A 388 -17.43 7.28 34.78
C PRO A 388 -15.97 6.77 34.78
N ALA A 389 -15.72 5.47 34.56
CA ALA A 389 -14.39 4.88 34.49
C ALA A 389 -13.77 4.84 33.07
N VAL A 390 -14.49 5.29 32.03
CA VAL A 390 -13.95 5.30 30.66
C VAL A 390 -13.00 6.48 30.49
N ASN A 391 -11.76 6.31 30.96
CA ASN A 391 -10.62 7.12 30.56
C ASN A 391 -10.17 6.63 29.17
N SER A 392 -10.88 6.99 28.10
CA SER A 392 -10.36 6.66 26.77
C SER A 392 -9.08 7.46 26.57
N ASN A 393 -8.08 6.76 26.06
CA ASN A 393 -6.84 7.36 25.66
C ASN A 393 -6.73 7.26 24.14
N TYR A 394 -7.86 7.46 23.43
CA TYR A 394 -7.99 7.31 21.98
C TYR A 394 -6.82 7.95 21.24
N SER A 395 -6.42 9.16 21.62
CA SER A 395 -5.31 9.90 20.99
C SER A 395 -3.92 9.29 21.20
N LYS A 396 -3.72 8.39 22.16
CA LYS A 396 -2.49 7.61 22.34
C LYS A 396 -2.62 6.18 21.82
N ASP A 397 -3.83 5.65 21.76
CA ASP A 397 -4.07 4.25 21.41
C ASP A 397 -4.29 4.09 19.90
N CYS A 398 -4.95 5.06 19.27
CA CYS A 398 -5.04 5.17 17.82
C CYS A 398 -3.67 5.62 17.27
N THR A 399 -2.95 4.68 16.68
CA THR A 399 -1.62 4.89 16.10
C THR A 399 -1.48 4.03 14.85
N GLY A 400 -0.48 4.31 14.01
CA GLY A 400 -0.15 3.44 12.86
C GLY A 400 0.21 1.99 13.20
N ASN A 401 0.54 1.69 14.46
CA ASN A 401 0.76 0.31 14.92
C ASN A 401 -0.55 -0.38 15.37
N TYR A 402 -1.56 0.41 15.71
CA TYR A 402 -2.83 -0.02 16.29
C TYR A 402 -4.00 0.53 15.48
N GLN A 403 -3.94 0.41 14.14
CA GLN A 403 -4.94 0.98 13.23
C GLN A 403 -6.37 0.47 13.49
N LEU A 404 -6.53 -0.75 14.03
CA LEU A 404 -7.84 -1.32 14.40
C LEU A 404 -8.47 -0.63 15.64
N ARG A 405 -7.69 0.13 16.41
CA ARG A 405 -8.16 0.97 17.53
C ARG A 405 -8.56 2.38 17.07
N CYS A 406 -8.31 2.73 15.83
CA CYS A 406 -8.70 4.01 15.24
C CYS A 406 -10.10 3.91 14.62
N GLU A 407 -10.80 5.04 14.54
CA GLU A 407 -11.91 5.15 13.60
C GLU A 407 -11.42 4.79 12.19
N SER A 408 -12.23 4.09 11.40
CA SER A 408 -11.84 3.74 10.03
C SER A 408 -11.49 4.97 9.19
N GLY A 409 -12.13 6.11 9.46
CA GLY A 409 -11.84 7.38 8.82
C GLY A 409 -10.74 8.23 9.45
N ASP A 410 -10.15 7.84 10.58
CA ASP A 410 -9.08 8.62 11.21
C ASP A 410 -7.73 8.34 10.54
N MET A 411 -7.49 9.01 9.42
CA MET A 411 -6.25 8.85 8.64
C MET A 411 -5.06 9.48 9.36
N THR A 412 -5.29 10.53 10.15
CA THR A 412 -4.22 11.22 10.88
C THR A 412 -3.64 10.36 12.00
N GLY A 413 -4.49 9.75 12.82
CA GLY A 413 -4.04 8.85 13.88
C GLY A 413 -3.34 7.61 13.33
N LYS A 414 -3.81 7.09 12.18
CA LYS A 414 -3.23 5.91 11.53
C LYS A 414 -1.91 6.18 10.79
N HIS A 415 -1.77 7.33 10.14
CA HIS A 415 -0.73 7.59 9.13
C HIS A 415 0.00 8.92 9.31
N GLY A 416 -0.21 9.57 10.45
CA GLY A 416 0.38 10.87 10.74
C GLY A 416 -0.29 12.03 9.99
N GLN A 417 0.24 13.22 10.26
CA GLN A 417 -0.25 14.45 9.66
C GLN A 417 0.45 14.74 8.33
N LEU A 418 -0.26 15.40 7.42
CA LEU A 418 0.30 15.76 6.13
C LEU A 418 1.11 17.06 6.23
N GLU A 419 2.09 17.14 5.35
CA GLU A 419 2.77 18.38 4.98
C GLU A 419 2.34 18.75 3.56
N ILE A 420 2.07 20.03 3.34
CA ILE A 420 1.59 20.54 2.05
C ILE A 420 2.50 21.68 1.64
N ALA A 421 3.04 21.57 0.42
CA ALA A 421 3.85 22.60 -0.21
C ALA A 421 3.19 23.11 -1.49
N THR A 422 3.71 24.20 -2.06
CA THR A 422 3.30 24.69 -3.37
C THR A 422 3.65 23.71 -4.48
N PHE A 423 2.91 23.74 -5.59
CA PHE A 423 3.21 22.96 -6.80
C PHE A 423 4.60 23.21 -7.40
N SER A 424 5.21 24.36 -7.10
CA SER A 424 6.53 24.78 -7.57
C SER A 424 7.68 24.37 -6.64
N ASP A 425 7.39 23.70 -5.52
CA ASP A 425 8.41 23.20 -4.60
C ASP A 425 9.00 21.88 -5.14
N LYS A 426 10.29 21.89 -5.47
CA LYS A 426 11.03 20.70 -5.94
C LYS A 426 11.10 19.56 -4.93
N ASN A 427 10.94 19.88 -3.65
CA ASN A 427 10.95 18.91 -2.55
C ASN A 427 9.53 18.63 -2.04
N ARG A 428 8.50 18.95 -2.83
CA ARG A 428 7.10 18.79 -2.43
C ARG A 428 6.87 17.39 -1.87
N PRO A 429 6.32 17.27 -0.66
CA PRO A 429 6.09 15.96 -0.05
C PRO A 429 4.99 15.20 -0.76
N THR A 430 5.22 13.91 -0.97
CA THR A 430 4.22 12.92 -1.38
C THR A 430 4.26 11.77 -0.39
N PHE A 431 3.10 11.18 -0.12
CA PHE A 431 2.98 10.15 0.91
C PHE A 431 2.39 8.87 0.36
N SER A 432 2.79 7.77 0.98
CA SER A 432 2.28 6.44 0.69
C SER A 432 2.13 5.67 1.98
N TYR A 433 0.97 5.04 2.15
CA TYR A 433 0.60 4.34 3.37
C TYR A 433 -0.08 3.01 3.05
N VAL A 434 -0.05 2.10 4.02
CA VAL A 434 -0.85 0.86 4.00
C VAL A 434 -1.77 0.83 5.22
N ASP A 435 -3.08 0.72 4.95
CA ASP A 435 -4.13 0.72 5.94
C ASP A 435 -4.82 -0.64 6.02
N ASN A 436 -4.85 -1.22 7.22
CA ASN A 436 -5.47 -2.53 7.48
C ASN A 436 -6.90 -2.40 8.04
N ASN A 437 -7.42 -1.18 8.20
CA ASN A 437 -8.72 -0.86 8.78
C ASN A 437 -9.52 0.12 7.89
N LEU A 438 -9.32 0.02 6.57
CA LEU A 438 -9.99 0.85 5.56
C LEU A 438 -10.45 -0.04 4.41
N GLU A 439 -11.74 -0.02 4.11
CA GLU A 439 -12.36 -0.90 3.12
C GLU A 439 -12.82 -0.10 1.90
N LEU A 440 -12.62 -0.64 0.70
CA LEU A 440 -13.09 -0.06 -0.57
C LEU A 440 -14.32 -0.80 -1.12
N GLY A 441 -14.65 -1.97 -0.58
CA GLY A 441 -15.84 -2.76 -0.92
C GLY A 441 -16.66 -3.13 0.31
N GLY A 442 -17.75 -3.86 0.09
CA GLY A 442 -18.61 -4.36 1.19
C GLY A 442 -19.43 -3.27 1.88
N ALA A 443 -20.05 -3.63 3.01
CA ALA A 443 -20.95 -2.74 3.74
C ALA A 443 -20.22 -1.55 4.38
N TYR A 444 -18.90 -1.66 4.61
CA TYR A 444 -18.12 -0.62 5.26
C TYR A 444 -17.21 0.18 4.32
N SER A 445 -17.45 0.12 3.00
CA SER A 445 -16.69 0.87 2.00
C SER A 445 -16.64 2.38 2.28
N ILE A 446 -15.49 3.00 1.97
CA ILE A 446 -15.31 4.46 1.92
C ILE A 446 -15.66 5.07 0.56
N ALA A 447 -15.92 4.27 -0.47
CA ALA A 447 -16.36 4.79 -1.76
C ALA A 447 -17.72 5.51 -1.60
N GLY A 448 -17.84 6.70 -2.20
CA GLY A 448 -19.01 7.57 -2.07
C GLY A 448 -19.04 8.42 -0.79
N ARG A 449 -18.02 8.31 0.07
CA ARG A 449 -17.80 9.22 1.21
C ARG A 449 -16.90 10.39 0.81
N SER A 450 -16.52 11.26 1.75
CA SER A 450 -15.56 12.34 1.49
C SER A 450 -14.27 12.17 2.27
N LEU A 451 -13.16 12.61 1.67
CA LEU A 451 -11.92 12.89 2.38
C LEU A 451 -11.85 14.39 2.69
N GLY A 452 -11.64 14.74 3.95
CA GLY A 452 -11.53 16.11 4.45
C GLY A 452 -10.11 16.47 4.87
N LEU A 453 -9.70 17.72 4.62
CA LEU A 453 -8.41 18.29 4.98
C LEU A 453 -8.59 19.44 5.97
N HIS A 454 -7.79 19.44 7.04
CA HIS A 454 -7.80 20.46 8.08
C HIS A 454 -6.61 21.40 7.94
N LEU A 455 -6.82 22.66 8.29
CA LEU A 455 -5.74 23.60 8.51
C LEU A 455 -4.85 23.10 9.67
N PRO A 456 -3.57 23.49 9.72
CA PRO A 456 -2.73 23.21 10.86
C PRO A 456 -3.38 23.74 12.14
N SER A 457 -3.12 23.10 13.29
CA SER A 457 -3.66 23.59 14.57
C SER A 457 -3.24 25.03 14.88
N SER A 458 -2.07 25.46 14.41
CA SER A 458 -1.61 26.85 14.50
C SER A 458 -2.44 27.84 13.66
N GLU A 459 -3.21 27.34 12.70
CA GLU A 459 -4.10 28.11 11.83
C GLU A 459 -5.59 27.82 12.13
N GLY A 460 -5.88 27.26 13.32
CA GLY A 460 -7.24 27.07 13.83
C GLY A 460 -7.83 25.68 13.62
N GLY A 461 -7.16 24.77 12.90
CA GLY A 461 -7.58 23.36 12.81
C GLY A 461 -8.89 23.11 12.05
N ALA A 462 -9.46 24.15 11.42
CA ALA A 462 -10.73 24.05 10.72
C ALA A 462 -10.60 23.18 9.47
N LEU A 463 -11.66 22.44 9.15
CA LEU A 463 -11.80 21.73 7.90
C LEU A 463 -11.90 22.76 6.76
N PHE A 464 -10.95 22.77 5.83
CA PHE A 464 -10.84 23.82 4.80
C PHE A 464 -11.07 23.30 3.37
N ASP A 465 -10.88 22.01 3.13
CA ASP A 465 -11.19 21.42 1.82
C ASP A 465 -11.66 19.96 1.97
N CYS A 466 -12.39 19.46 1.00
CA CYS A 466 -12.88 18.09 0.97
C CYS A 466 -13.21 17.65 -0.45
N ALA A 467 -13.11 16.34 -0.69
CA ALA A 467 -13.43 15.73 -1.98
C ALA A 467 -14.17 14.41 -1.78
N THR A 468 -15.15 14.14 -2.64
CA THR A 468 -15.84 12.84 -2.67
C THR A 468 -14.89 11.78 -3.21
N ILE A 469 -14.82 10.64 -2.53
CA ILE A 469 -14.04 9.46 -2.92
C ILE A 469 -14.85 8.71 -3.96
N THR A 470 -14.39 8.71 -5.20
CA THR A 470 -15.11 8.14 -6.35
C THR A 470 -14.23 7.21 -7.16
N PRO A 471 -14.80 6.22 -7.87
CA PRO A 471 -14.07 5.45 -8.88
C PRO A 471 -13.52 6.38 -9.98
N PHE A 472 -12.42 5.97 -10.61
CA PHE A 472 -11.89 6.63 -11.80
C PHE A 472 -11.41 5.59 -12.80
N TYR A 473 -11.15 6.04 -14.02
CA TYR A 473 -10.67 5.25 -15.13
C TYR A 473 -9.31 5.76 -15.58
N THR A 474 -8.45 4.84 -16.01
CA THR A 474 -7.20 5.17 -16.67
C THR A 474 -7.33 4.97 -18.17
N SER A 475 -6.62 5.77 -18.95
CA SER A 475 -6.53 5.52 -20.40
C SER A 475 -5.94 4.15 -20.72
N ASP A 476 -6.40 3.60 -21.84
CA ASP A 476 -5.90 2.34 -22.37
C ASP A 476 -4.44 2.48 -22.83
N ASP A 477 -4.15 3.60 -23.50
CA ASP A 477 -2.85 3.91 -24.06
C ASP A 477 -1.91 4.61 -23.06
N LEU A 478 -0.62 4.32 -23.20
CA LEU A 478 0.45 5.07 -22.55
C LEU A 478 0.97 6.11 -23.53
N ILE A 479 1.14 7.34 -23.06
CA ILE A 479 1.63 8.45 -23.87
C ILE A 479 3.08 8.72 -23.51
N THR A 480 3.95 8.84 -24.51
CA THR A 480 5.37 9.09 -24.32
C THR A 480 5.73 10.50 -24.78
N VAL A 481 6.48 11.23 -23.97
CA VAL A 481 6.90 12.61 -24.24
C VAL A 481 8.41 12.72 -24.10
N TYR A 482 9.04 13.44 -25.02
CA TYR A 482 10.49 13.54 -25.14
C TYR A 482 11.00 14.97 -24.98
N THR A 483 11.70 15.27 -23.89
CA THR A 483 12.15 16.64 -23.61
C THR A 483 13.63 16.69 -23.24
N PRO A 484 14.33 17.80 -23.54
CA PRO A 484 15.60 18.10 -22.88
C PRO A 484 15.40 18.14 -21.36
N GLU A 485 16.40 17.69 -20.62
CA GLU A 485 16.40 17.68 -19.15
C GLU A 485 16.19 19.06 -18.56
N SER A 486 16.67 20.12 -19.22
CA SER A 486 16.48 21.51 -18.82
C SER A 486 15.03 22.00 -18.83
N GLU A 487 14.12 21.28 -19.50
CA GLU A 487 12.69 21.63 -19.56
C GLU A 487 11.88 21.11 -18.37
N TYR A 488 12.50 20.29 -17.51
CA TYR A 488 11.84 19.74 -16.33
C TYR A 488 12.19 20.59 -15.10
N THR A 489 11.20 21.27 -14.52
CA THR A 489 11.38 22.08 -13.31
C THR A 489 10.84 21.37 -12.08
N THR A 490 9.54 21.09 -12.08
CA THR A 490 8.84 20.25 -11.13
C THR A 490 7.86 19.35 -11.87
N ARG A 491 7.46 18.22 -11.26
CA ARG A 491 6.45 17.32 -11.80
C ARG A 491 5.20 18.07 -12.23
N THR A 492 4.66 18.94 -11.38
CA THR A 492 3.39 19.63 -11.67
C THR A 492 3.53 20.67 -12.76
N GLU A 493 4.63 21.42 -12.79
CA GLU A 493 4.87 22.40 -13.86
C GLU A 493 5.12 21.72 -15.20
N PHE A 494 5.88 20.61 -15.20
CA PHE A 494 6.09 19.80 -16.38
C PHE A 494 4.77 19.25 -16.90
N VAL A 495 3.96 18.63 -16.04
CA VAL A 495 2.63 18.13 -16.40
C VAL A 495 1.75 19.26 -16.95
N LYS A 496 1.69 20.43 -16.28
CA LYS A 496 0.95 21.62 -16.77
C LYS A 496 1.39 22.03 -18.19
N LYS A 497 2.70 22.01 -18.46
CA LYS A 497 3.27 22.37 -19.76
C LYS A 497 2.82 21.38 -20.86
N VAL A 498 2.93 20.09 -20.58
CA VAL A 498 2.59 19.03 -21.54
C VAL A 498 1.07 18.94 -21.72
N SER A 499 0.30 18.99 -20.64
CA SER A 499 -1.16 18.91 -20.64
C SER A 499 -1.84 20.12 -21.29
N GLY A 500 -1.22 21.30 -21.16
CA GLY A 500 -1.84 22.57 -21.53
C GLY A 500 -3.13 22.83 -20.73
N ASP A 501 -3.98 23.70 -21.26
CA ASP A 501 -5.22 24.12 -20.57
C ASP A 501 -6.38 23.11 -20.72
N ASN A 502 -6.23 22.08 -21.55
CA ASN A 502 -7.31 21.17 -21.90
C ASN A 502 -7.46 19.98 -20.95
N ILE A 503 -6.42 19.66 -20.19
CA ILE A 503 -6.38 18.50 -19.30
C ILE A 503 -5.96 19.00 -17.91
N PRO A 504 -6.75 18.75 -16.86
CA PRO A 504 -6.34 19.06 -15.50
C PRO A 504 -5.01 18.35 -15.17
N PRO A 505 -4.01 19.04 -14.61
CA PRO A 505 -2.72 18.42 -14.28
C PRO A 505 -2.85 17.20 -13.36
N ASN A 506 -3.86 17.21 -12.48
CA ASN A 506 -4.16 16.10 -11.57
C ASN A 506 -4.67 14.85 -12.29
N ASP A 507 -5.09 14.97 -13.55
CA ASP A 507 -5.56 13.85 -14.37
C ASP A 507 -4.47 13.30 -15.29
N VAL A 508 -3.20 13.66 -15.05
CA VAL A 508 -2.04 13.08 -15.74
C VAL A 508 -1.11 12.44 -14.71
N LEU A 509 -0.90 11.13 -14.84
CA LEU A 509 -0.02 10.34 -14.00
C LEU A 509 1.26 10.01 -14.76
N ILE A 510 2.41 10.42 -14.23
CA ILE A 510 3.71 9.94 -14.71
C ILE A 510 3.91 8.51 -14.18
N VAL A 511 4.11 7.56 -15.10
CA VAL A 511 4.28 6.13 -14.78
C VAL A 511 5.69 5.62 -15.03
N GLY A 512 6.57 6.44 -15.62
CA GLY A 512 7.97 6.07 -15.84
C GLY A 512 8.77 7.22 -16.46
N GLN A 513 10.07 7.23 -16.18
CA GLN A 513 11.04 8.13 -16.82
C GLN A 513 12.31 7.38 -17.19
N ARG A 514 12.91 7.79 -18.31
CA ARG A 514 14.26 7.41 -18.68
C ARG A 514 15.06 8.66 -19.02
N VAL A 515 16.27 8.73 -18.50
CA VAL A 515 17.19 9.84 -18.67
C VAL A 515 18.47 9.33 -19.30
N SER A 516 18.91 9.97 -20.38
CA SER A 516 20.23 9.73 -20.97
C SER A 516 20.66 10.94 -21.79
N ASN A 517 21.94 11.30 -21.72
CA ASN A 517 22.56 12.33 -22.57
C ASN A 517 21.82 13.69 -22.56
N GLY A 518 21.29 14.11 -21.41
CA GLY A 518 20.54 15.37 -21.27
C GLY A 518 19.11 15.32 -21.84
N CYS A 519 18.59 14.13 -22.14
CA CYS A 519 17.24 13.89 -22.64
C CYS A 519 16.43 13.05 -21.66
N VAL A 520 15.14 13.37 -21.58
CA VAL A 520 14.18 12.72 -20.71
C VAL A 520 13.03 12.20 -21.56
N MET A 521 12.85 10.89 -21.55
CA MET A 521 11.63 10.24 -21.99
C MET A 521 10.72 10.08 -20.78
N THR A 522 9.53 10.68 -20.82
CA THR A 522 8.51 10.53 -19.77
C THR A 522 7.31 9.79 -20.31
N VAL A 523 6.91 8.72 -19.62
CA VAL A 523 5.71 7.94 -19.94
C VAL A 523 4.60 8.31 -18.99
N MET A 524 3.43 8.59 -19.56
CA MET A 524 2.27 9.11 -18.85
C MET A 524 1.02 8.30 -19.16
N ARG A 525 0.07 8.39 -18.24
CA ARG A 525 -1.28 7.87 -18.36
C ARG A 525 -2.24 8.95 -17.90
N THR A 526 -3.41 9.01 -18.51
CA THR A 526 -4.44 9.98 -18.18
C THR A 526 -5.56 9.34 -17.36
N LEU A 527 -6.20 10.15 -16.53
CA LEU A 527 -7.25 9.75 -15.62
C LEU A 527 -8.56 10.44 -15.99
N GLY A 528 -9.70 9.80 -15.74
CA GLY A 528 -11.00 10.41 -15.99
C GLY A 528 -12.12 9.76 -15.19
N GLU A 529 -13.23 10.48 -15.04
CA GLU A 529 -14.45 9.96 -14.39
C GLU A 529 -15.12 8.86 -15.21
N THR A 530 -14.81 8.79 -16.50
CA THR A 530 -15.24 7.72 -17.41
C THR A 530 -14.07 7.31 -18.31
N GLN A 531 -14.12 6.09 -18.83
CA GLN A 531 -13.14 5.61 -19.81
C GLN A 531 -13.02 6.55 -21.02
N GLY A 532 -14.15 7.10 -21.49
CA GLY A 532 -14.18 8.03 -22.62
C GLY A 532 -13.44 9.34 -22.35
N ILE A 533 -13.55 9.88 -21.13
CA ILE A 533 -12.80 11.09 -20.72
C ILE A 533 -11.30 10.77 -20.62
N ALA A 534 -10.94 9.66 -19.97
CA ALA A 534 -9.54 9.26 -19.81
C ALA A 534 -8.86 9.08 -21.19
N ASN A 535 -9.48 8.34 -22.11
CA ASN A 535 -8.99 8.15 -23.48
C ASN A 535 -9.01 9.45 -24.29
N GLY A 536 -9.99 10.32 -24.07
CA GLY A 536 -10.05 11.65 -24.68
C GLY A 536 -8.84 12.51 -24.31
N TYR A 537 -8.49 12.54 -23.02
CA TYR A 537 -7.28 13.23 -22.55
C TYR A 537 -6.00 12.61 -23.12
N ALA A 538 -5.90 11.28 -23.18
CA ALA A 538 -4.74 10.60 -23.79
C ALA A 538 -4.53 11.05 -25.24
N ASN A 539 -5.59 11.08 -26.05
CA ASN A 539 -5.52 11.56 -27.44
C ASN A 539 -5.06 13.02 -27.54
N ILE A 540 -5.54 13.90 -26.66
CA ILE A 540 -5.11 15.31 -26.65
C ILE A 540 -3.62 15.41 -26.28
N LEU A 541 -3.19 14.64 -25.28
CA LEU A 541 -1.81 14.61 -24.81
C LEU A 541 -0.86 14.08 -25.88
N ASP A 542 -1.24 13.01 -26.57
CA ASP A 542 -0.48 12.36 -27.65
C ASP A 542 -0.25 13.31 -28.82
N ASN A 543 -1.30 13.97 -29.30
CA ASN A 543 -1.20 14.99 -30.36
C ASN A 543 -0.26 16.15 -29.96
N ARG A 544 -0.26 16.55 -28.68
CA ARG A 544 0.66 17.59 -28.19
C ARG A 544 2.08 17.07 -28.09
N ALA A 545 2.29 15.85 -27.61
CA ALA A 545 3.59 15.19 -27.52
C ALA A 545 4.28 15.21 -28.89
N ASP A 546 3.58 14.72 -29.93
CA ASP A 546 4.09 14.63 -31.29
C ASP A 546 4.42 15.99 -31.92
N THR A 547 3.63 17.02 -31.62
CA THR A 547 3.72 18.32 -32.30
C THR A 547 4.59 19.34 -31.58
N GLN A 548 4.77 19.23 -30.26
CA GLN A 548 5.42 20.24 -29.42
C GLN A 548 6.65 19.74 -28.65
N PHE A 549 6.77 18.43 -28.44
CA PHE A 549 7.72 17.84 -27.50
C PHE A 549 8.52 16.68 -28.11
N THR A 550 9.01 16.86 -29.34
CA THR A 550 9.90 15.89 -30.01
C THR A 550 11.25 16.55 -30.25
N GLN A 551 11.98 16.82 -29.17
CA GLN A 551 13.22 17.62 -29.24
C GLN A 551 14.50 16.76 -29.16
N CYS A 552 14.46 15.61 -28.50
CA CYS A 552 15.57 14.65 -28.45
C CYS A 552 15.11 13.28 -27.93
N ASP A 553 15.83 12.19 -28.19
CA ASP A 553 15.44 10.83 -27.78
C ASP A 553 16.58 10.17 -26.98
N PRO A 554 16.37 9.76 -25.70
CA PRO A 554 17.41 9.13 -24.90
C PRO A 554 17.79 7.72 -25.36
N ASP A 555 16.97 7.07 -26.19
CA ASP A 555 17.22 5.73 -26.71
C ASP A 555 17.99 5.75 -28.05
N VAL A 556 18.18 6.93 -28.65
CA VAL A 556 19.00 7.11 -29.85
C VAL A 556 20.44 7.43 -29.41
N GLU A 557 21.36 6.50 -29.69
CA GLU A 557 22.79 6.78 -29.53
C GLU A 557 23.17 8.00 -30.39
N SER A 558 24.00 8.89 -29.84
CA SER A 558 24.43 10.14 -30.47
C SER A 558 25.10 9.90 -31.83
N GLY A 559 24.28 9.80 -32.86
CA GLY A 559 24.64 9.54 -34.24
C GLY A 559 23.81 10.42 -35.17
N GLY A 560 24.09 11.72 -35.15
CA GLY A 560 23.78 12.66 -36.23
C GLY A 560 22.31 13.00 -36.45
N HIS A 561 21.83 14.06 -35.79
CA HIS A 561 20.74 14.86 -36.34
C HIS A 561 21.23 15.57 -37.61
N LEU A 562 20.77 15.12 -38.78
CA LEU A 562 20.50 16.01 -39.90
C LEU A 562 18.97 16.23 -39.93
N PRO A 563 18.48 17.48 -39.94
CA PRO A 563 17.06 17.74 -39.85
C PRO A 563 16.37 17.30 -41.15
N PHE A 564 15.28 16.55 -41.01
CA PHE A 564 14.37 16.24 -42.10
C PHE A 564 13.70 17.53 -42.60
N LEU A 565 14.13 18.00 -43.76
CA LEU A 565 13.30 18.76 -44.68
C LEU A 565 12.53 17.76 -45.55
N ALA A 566 11.20 17.79 -45.49
CA ALA A 566 10.33 17.25 -46.52
C ALA A 566 9.77 18.43 -47.35
N PRO A 567 9.15 18.26 -48.55
CA PRO A 567 9.15 17.12 -49.49
C PRO A 567 9.45 17.56 -50.96
N LEU A 568 9.78 16.63 -51.88
CA LEU A 568 9.50 16.85 -53.31
C LEU A 568 9.33 15.53 -54.10
N LEU A 569 8.28 15.54 -54.92
CA LEU A 569 7.81 14.54 -55.89
C LEU A 569 8.91 13.95 -56.79
N LEU A 570 8.79 12.65 -57.14
CA LEU A 570 8.73 12.16 -58.54
C LEU A 570 8.40 10.65 -58.62
N LEU A 571 7.12 10.37 -58.86
CA LEU A 571 6.53 9.45 -59.84
C LEU A 571 7.41 8.48 -60.68
N ILE A 572 6.83 7.26 -60.82
CA ILE A 572 6.88 6.19 -61.86
C ILE A 572 8.01 5.08 -61.82
N PRO A 573 7.83 3.88 -62.46
CA PRO A 573 7.38 2.63 -61.83
C PRO A 573 8.23 1.37 -62.18
N LEU A 574 7.78 0.20 -61.70
CA LEU A 574 7.95 -1.14 -62.31
C LEU A 574 9.39 -1.66 -62.57
N LEU A 575 9.77 -2.75 -61.88
CA LEU A 575 9.98 -4.05 -62.55
C LEU A 575 10.09 -5.19 -61.53
N SER A 576 9.26 -6.20 -61.76
CA SER A 576 9.42 -7.59 -61.34
C SER A 576 10.80 -8.16 -61.71
N THR A 577 11.38 -9.02 -60.85
CA THR A 577 11.74 -10.44 -61.14
C THR A 577 12.65 -11.02 -60.04
N LEU A 578 12.25 -12.22 -59.55
CA LEU A 578 13.03 -13.40 -59.12
C LEU A 578 14.26 -13.20 -58.19
N LEU A 579 14.36 -13.88 -57.05
CA LEU A 579 14.23 -15.32 -56.79
C LEU A 579 13.82 -15.58 -55.34
#